data_AF-A0AAW2PGA1-F1
#
_entry.id   AF-A0AAW2PGA1-F1
#
_cell.length_a   1.000
_cell.length_b   1.000
_cell.length_c   1.000
_cell.angle_alpha   90.00
_cell.angle_beta   90.00
_cell.angle_gamma   90.00
#
_symmetry.space_group_name_H-M   'P 1'
#
loop_
_entity.id
_entity.type
_entity.pdbx_description
1 polymer ?
#
loop_
_entity_poly.entity_id
_entity_poly.type
_entity_poly.pdbx_seq_one_letter_code
_entity_poly.pdbx_strand_id
1 'polypeptide(L)'
;MATRNLEKLASIDAQLRLLVPGKVSEDDKLVEYDALLLDRFLDILQDLHGEDLKETVQECYELSAEYEGKHDPKKLEELGNVLTSLDPGDSIVLAKAFSHMLSLANLAEEVQIAHRRRNKKKKGDYTDENSATTESDIEETLKRLVVDLKKSLKKF
;
A
#
# COMPACT_ATOMS: atom_id res chain seq x y z
N MET A 1 10.60 24.85 -10.42
CA MET A 1 9.60 24.26 -9.51
C MET A 1 9.04 22.95 -10.07
N ALA A 2 8.52 22.89 -11.30
CA ALA A 2 7.99 21.66 -11.90
C ALA A 2 9.00 20.49 -12.01
N THR A 3 10.28 20.77 -12.25
CA THR A 3 11.34 19.75 -12.36
C THR A 3 11.71 19.09 -11.03
N ARG A 4 11.73 19.84 -9.91
CA ARG A 4 12.00 19.28 -8.57
C ARG A 4 10.87 18.38 -8.08
N ASN A 5 9.62 18.72 -8.39
CA ASN A 5 8.47 17.86 -8.03
C ASN A 5 8.49 16.54 -8.82
N LEU A 6 8.93 16.56 -10.09
CA LEU A 6 9.10 15.34 -10.89
C LEU A 6 10.23 14.42 -10.36
N GLU A 7 11.33 15.00 -9.87
CA GLU A 7 12.42 14.23 -9.24
C GLU A 7 11.99 13.60 -7.90
N LYS A 8 11.22 14.33 -7.08
CA LYS A 8 10.68 13.82 -5.80
C LYS A 8 9.61 12.74 -6.02
N LEU A 9 8.75 12.89 -7.03
CA LEU A 9 7.81 11.86 -7.49
C LEU A 9 8.52 10.55 -7.88
N ALA A 10 9.62 10.68 -8.64
CA ALA A 10 10.42 9.54 -9.04
C ALA A 10 11.09 8.85 -7.84
N SER A 11 11.40 9.58 -6.75
CA SER A 11 12.01 9.02 -5.53
C SER A 11 11.07 8.06 -4.81
N ILE A 12 9.83 8.50 -4.52
CA ILE A 12 8.84 7.71 -3.78
C ILE A 12 8.42 6.47 -4.56
N ASP A 13 8.10 6.66 -5.84
CA ASP A 13 7.69 5.59 -6.74
C ASP A 13 8.84 4.57 -6.95
N ALA A 14 10.09 5.03 -6.97
CA ALA A 14 11.25 4.13 -6.98
C ALA A 14 11.40 3.35 -5.67
N GLN A 15 11.24 3.99 -4.50
CA GLN A 15 11.33 3.32 -3.20
C GLN A 15 10.27 2.25 -3.01
N LEU A 16 9.01 2.55 -3.35
CA LEU A 16 7.93 1.56 -3.33
C LEU A 16 8.22 0.37 -4.25
N ARG A 17 8.79 0.62 -5.44
CA ARG A 17 9.21 -0.46 -6.35
C ARG A 17 10.43 -1.24 -5.89
N LEU A 18 11.28 -0.68 -5.02
CA LEU A 18 12.37 -1.44 -4.41
C LEU A 18 11.85 -2.41 -3.34
N LEU A 19 10.75 -2.05 -2.67
CA LEU A 19 10.09 -2.89 -1.66
C LEU A 19 9.23 -4.00 -2.29
N VAL A 20 8.59 -3.71 -3.42
CA VAL A 20 7.68 -4.65 -4.10
C VAL A 20 8.39 -5.32 -5.29
N PRO A 21 8.61 -6.64 -5.27
CA PRO A 21 9.43 -7.35 -6.27
C PRO A 21 8.85 -7.36 -7.69
N GLY A 22 7.58 -6.98 -7.85
CA GLY A 22 6.91 -6.85 -9.15
C GLY A 22 5.39 -6.85 -9.00
N LYS A 23 4.69 -6.61 -10.12
CA LYS A 23 3.23 -6.65 -10.18
C LYS A 23 2.72 -8.05 -9.87
N VAL A 24 1.72 -8.16 -8.98
CA VAL A 24 1.10 -9.45 -8.63
C VAL A 24 0.01 -9.88 -9.62
N SER A 25 -0.52 -8.94 -10.42
CA SER A 25 -1.45 -9.19 -11.53
C SER A 25 -1.26 -8.16 -12.64
N GLU A 26 -1.79 -8.42 -13.85
CA GLU A 26 -1.68 -7.46 -14.97
C GLU A 26 -2.37 -6.12 -14.70
N ASP A 27 -3.44 -6.15 -13.90
CA ASP A 27 -4.22 -5.00 -13.46
C ASP A 27 -3.78 -4.48 -12.08
N ASP A 28 -2.62 -4.92 -11.59
CA ASP A 28 -2.02 -4.40 -10.37
C ASP A 28 -1.49 -2.98 -10.60
N LYS A 29 -2.08 -2.04 -9.86
CA LYS A 29 -1.77 -0.61 -9.88
C LYS A 29 -1.55 -0.07 -8.47
N LEU A 30 -1.36 -0.93 -7.46
CA LEU A 30 -1.29 -0.49 -6.07
C LEU A 30 -0.16 0.52 -5.84
N VAL A 31 1.05 0.20 -6.33
CA VAL A 31 2.21 1.11 -6.27
C VAL A 31 1.93 2.46 -6.94
N GLU A 32 1.18 2.45 -8.05
CA GLU A 32 0.84 3.65 -8.81
C GLU A 32 -0.18 4.51 -8.06
N TYR A 33 -1.13 3.88 -7.37
CA TYR A 33 -2.09 4.58 -6.50
C TYR A 33 -1.42 5.17 -5.27
N ASP A 34 -0.57 4.40 -4.59
CA ASP A 34 0.17 4.86 -3.41
C ASP A 34 1.09 6.03 -3.74
N ALA A 35 1.86 5.93 -4.83
CA ALA A 35 2.74 7.02 -5.26
C ALA A 35 1.96 8.30 -5.59
N LEU A 36 0.80 8.18 -6.26
CA LEU A 36 -0.05 9.32 -6.60
C LEU A 36 -0.64 10.00 -5.36
N LEU A 37 -1.14 9.22 -4.41
CA LEU A 37 -1.73 9.75 -3.18
C LEU A 37 -0.67 10.38 -2.29
N LEU A 38 0.50 9.75 -2.16
CA LEU A 38 1.59 10.24 -1.34
C LEU A 38 2.18 11.53 -1.88
N ASP A 39 2.35 11.64 -3.20
CA ASP A 39 2.80 12.86 -3.86
C ASP A 39 1.87 14.04 -3.57
N ARG A 40 0.56 13.86 -3.81
CA ARG A 40 -0.44 14.90 -3.55
C ARG A 40 -0.51 15.26 -2.08
N PHE A 41 -0.36 14.28 -1.18
CA PHE A 41 -0.33 14.53 0.25
C PHE A 41 0.87 15.39 0.66
N LEU A 42 2.06 15.13 0.10
CA LEU A 42 3.27 15.90 0.39
C LEU A 42 3.20 17.32 -0.16
N ASP A 43 2.59 17.52 -1.33
CA ASP A 43 2.31 18.88 -1.85
C ASP A 43 1.40 19.66 -0.88
N ILE A 44 0.32 19.03 -0.39
CA ILE A 44 -0.59 19.64 0.59
C ILE A 44 0.15 19.94 1.91
N LEU A 45 1.00 19.01 2.36
CA LEU A 45 1.79 19.20 3.58
C LEU A 45 2.72 20.41 3.45
N GLN A 46 3.38 20.57 2.30
CA GLN A 46 4.24 21.72 2.02
C GLN A 46 3.45 23.03 1.99
N ASP A 47 2.27 23.04 1.36
CA ASP A 47 1.42 24.23 1.29
C ASP A 47 0.92 24.69 2.67
N LEU A 48 0.70 23.75 3.60
CA LEU A 48 0.16 24.04 4.93
C LEU A 48 1.24 24.27 6.01
N HIS A 49 2.34 23.53 5.95
CA HIS A 49 3.34 23.47 7.02
C HIS A 49 4.76 23.87 6.56
N GLY A 50 4.96 24.17 5.28
CA GLY A 50 6.25 24.60 4.73
C GLY A 50 7.09 23.46 4.15
N GLU A 51 8.12 23.84 3.40
CA GLU A 51 9.02 22.90 2.72
C GLU A 51 9.87 22.09 3.71
N ASP A 52 10.36 22.71 4.77
CA ASP A 52 11.22 22.06 5.77
C ASP A 52 10.54 20.82 6.38
N LEU A 53 9.27 20.95 6.79
CA LEU A 53 8.53 19.82 7.38
C LEU A 53 8.21 18.73 6.36
N LYS A 54 7.92 19.10 5.11
CA LYS A 54 7.80 18.12 4.02
C LYS A 54 9.09 17.33 3.86
N GLU A 55 10.24 17.99 3.89
CA GLU A 55 11.53 17.31 3.75
C GLU A 55 11.82 16.37 4.91
N THR A 56 11.52 16.76 6.16
CA THR A 56 11.62 15.86 7.32
C THR A 56 10.71 14.63 7.18
N VAL A 57 9.46 14.83 6.77
CA VAL A 57 8.51 13.72 6.55
C VAL A 57 9.02 12.79 5.45
N GLN A 58 9.55 13.34 4.35
CA GLN A 58 10.17 12.56 3.28
C GLN A 58 11.37 11.79 3.81
N GLU A 59 12.33 12.43 4.49
CA GLU A 59 13.51 11.77 5.05
C GLU A 59 13.13 10.59 5.97
N CYS A 60 12.16 10.78 6.88
CA CYS A 60 11.66 9.69 7.71
C CYS A 60 11.08 8.53 6.89
N TYR A 61 10.39 8.83 5.79
CA TYR A 61 9.82 7.82 4.89
C TYR A 61 10.93 7.05 4.17
N GLU A 62 11.94 7.74 3.62
CA GLU A 62 13.07 7.12 2.92
C GLU A 62 13.89 6.22 3.84
N LEU A 63 14.22 6.69 5.05
CA LEU A 63 14.94 5.90 6.06
C LEU A 63 14.17 4.63 6.46
N SER A 64 12.85 4.75 6.61
CA SER A 64 11.98 3.62 6.95
C SER A 64 11.90 2.61 5.79
N ALA A 65 11.82 3.08 4.53
CA ALA A 65 11.83 2.22 3.35
C ALA A 65 13.17 1.50 3.18
N GLU A 66 14.30 2.18 3.40
CA GLU A 66 15.62 1.55 3.39
C GLU A 66 15.78 0.50 4.49
N TYR A 67 15.22 0.77 5.68
CA TYR A 67 15.18 -0.19 6.76
C TYR A 67 14.35 -1.43 6.38
N GLU A 68 13.18 -1.28 5.79
CA GLU A 68 12.35 -2.42 5.42
C GLU A 68 13.02 -3.28 4.34
N GLY A 69 13.76 -2.67 3.41
CA GLY A 69 14.47 -3.41 2.36
C GLY A 69 15.72 -4.18 2.83
N LYS A 70 16.43 -3.69 3.85
CA LYS A 70 17.74 -4.24 4.29
C LYS A 70 17.76 -4.77 5.72
N HIS A 71 16.78 -4.39 6.53
CA HIS A 71 16.70 -4.59 7.98
C HIS A 71 17.97 -4.16 8.74
N ASP A 72 18.65 -3.10 8.28
CA ASP A 72 19.86 -2.57 8.92
C ASP A 72 19.49 -1.73 10.17
N PRO A 73 19.87 -2.16 11.39
CA PRO A 73 19.55 -1.43 12.62
C PRO A 73 20.07 0.02 12.64
N LYS A 74 21.13 0.33 11.88
CA LYS A 74 21.65 1.71 11.80
C LYS A 74 20.65 2.69 11.21
N LYS A 75 19.78 2.23 10.30
CA LYS A 75 18.74 3.07 9.70
C LYS A 75 17.67 3.45 10.71
N LEU A 76 17.39 2.59 11.69
CA LEU A 76 16.52 2.93 12.81
C LEU A 76 17.17 3.93 13.76
N GLU A 77 18.49 3.87 13.94
CA GLU A 77 19.22 4.87 14.73
C GLU A 77 19.20 6.24 14.06
N GLU A 78 19.45 6.31 12.74
CA GLU A 78 19.31 7.52 11.92
C GLU A 78 17.89 8.09 12.03
N LEU A 79 16.86 7.25 11.86
CA LEU A 79 15.45 7.65 12.02
C LEU A 79 15.17 8.17 13.44
N GLY A 80 15.68 7.49 14.47
CA GLY A 80 15.52 7.90 15.87
C GLY A 80 16.17 9.26 16.16
N ASN A 81 17.30 9.56 15.52
CA ASN A 81 17.96 10.86 15.64
C ASN A 81 17.10 11.98 15.03
N VAL A 82 16.46 11.74 13.88
CA VAL A 82 15.53 12.70 13.29
C VAL A 82 14.34 12.92 14.24
N LEU A 83 13.70 11.86 14.71
CA LEU A 83 12.52 11.95 15.59
C LEU A 83 12.81 12.65 16.92
N THR A 84 13.99 12.45 17.50
CA THR A 84 14.37 13.07 18.80
C THR A 84 14.82 14.52 18.67
N SER A 85 15.11 14.99 17.45
CA SER A 85 15.50 16.38 17.19
C SER A 85 14.32 17.34 17.06
N LEU A 86 13.10 16.82 16.89
CA LEU A 86 11.89 17.60 16.66
C LEU A 86 11.32 18.18 17.96
N ASP A 87 10.78 19.39 17.87
CA ASP A 87 10.01 19.94 18.96
C ASP A 87 8.61 19.27 19.06
N PRO A 88 7.88 19.47 20.16
CA PRO A 88 6.58 18.83 20.36
C PRO A 88 5.54 19.14 19.27
N GLY A 89 5.57 20.34 18.67
CA GLY A 89 4.67 20.75 17.60
C GLY A 89 4.95 19.96 16.31
N ASP A 90 6.20 19.96 15.86
CA ASP A 90 6.62 19.24 14.66
C ASP A 90 6.45 17.72 14.83
N SER A 91 6.73 17.19 16.03
CA SER A 91 6.48 15.78 16.37
C SER A 91 5.02 15.37 16.15
N ILE A 92 4.07 16.23 16.54
CA ILE A 92 2.64 15.96 16.35
C ILE A 92 2.29 15.95 14.86
N VAL A 93 2.79 16.92 14.10
CA VAL A 93 2.48 17.01 12.66
C VAL A 93 3.09 15.84 11.91
N LEU A 94 4.33 15.44 12.22
CA LEU A 94 5.00 14.27 11.65
C LEU A 94 4.20 12.98 11.92
N ALA A 95 3.83 12.72 13.17
CA ALA A 95 3.05 11.52 13.52
C ALA A 95 1.68 11.50 12.82
N LYS A 96 1.04 12.67 12.72
CA LYS A 96 -0.23 12.83 12.00
C LYS A 96 -0.06 12.60 10.50
N ALA A 97 1.04 13.07 9.92
CA ALA A 97 1.35 12.87 8.52
C ALA A 97 1.46 11.37 8.19
N PHE A 98 2.27 10.61 8.95
CA PHE A 98 2.38 9.16 8.76
C PHE A 98 1.05 8.42 8.96
N SER A 99 0.24 8.85 9.94
CA SER A 99 -1.10 8.27 10.15
C SER A 99 -2.02 8.48 8.94
N HIS A 100 -1.96 9.67 8.31
CA HIS A 100 -2.70 9.95 7.09
C HIS A 100 -2.15 9.19 5.88
N MET A 101 -0.83 9.10 5.73
CA MET A 101 -0.20 8.31 4.66
C MET A 101 -0.63 6.84 4.73
N LEU A 102 -0.62 6.24 5.92
CA LEU A 102 -1.11 4.87 6.12
C LEU A 102 -2.60 4.75 5.77
N SER A 103 -3.42 5.74 6.14
CA SER A 103 -4.84 5.75 5.78
C SER A 103 -5.06 5.83 4.27
N LEU A 104 -4.23 6.60 3.55
CA LEU A 104 -4.25 6.70 2.09
C LEU A 104 -3.81 5.40 1.43
N ALA A 105 -2.78 4.73 1.95
CA ALA A 105 -2.34 3.43 1.47
C ALA A 105 -3.43 2.35 1.63
N ASN A 106 -4.11 2.34 2.78
CA ASN A 106 -5.24 1.43 3.01
C ASN A 106 -6.38 1.68 2.00
N LEU A 107 -6.69 2.95 1.71
CA LEU A 107 -7.72 3.29 0.72
C LEU A 107 -7.31 2.85 -0.69
N ALA A 108 -6.04 3.03 -1.07
CA ALA A 108 -5.51 2.54 -2.34
C ALA A 108 -5.60 1.00 -2.45
N GLU A 109 -5.29 0.30 -1.35
CA GLU A 109 -5.44 -1.16 -1.27
C GLU A 109 -6.90 -1.59 -1.43
N GLU A 110 -7.84 -0.93 -0.75
CA GLU A 110 -9.28 -1.20 -0.89
C GLU A 110 -9.75 -1.03 -2.34
N VAL A 111 -9.35 0.06 -3.00
CA VAL A 111 -9.66 0.30 -4.42
C VAL A 111 -9.03 -0.77 -5.31
N GLN A 112 -7.78 -1.16 -5.05
CA GLN A 112 -7.11 -2.21 -5.81
C GLN A 112 -7.84 -3.55 -5.63
N ILE A 113 -8.23 -3.94 -4.42
CA ILE A 113 -8.96 -5.18 -4.15
C ILE A 113 -10.34 -5.16 -4.81
N ALA A 114 -11.08 -4.06 -4.67
CA ALA A 114 -12.43 -3.91 -5.23
C ALA A 114 -12.46 -4.01 -6.76
N HIS A 115 -11.41 -3.52 -7.44
CA HIS A 115 -11.33 -3.52 -8.90
C HIS A 115 -10.45 -4.62 -9.48
N ARG A 116 -9.80 -5.45 -8.65
CA ARG A 116 -8.96 -6.56 -9.11
C ARG A 116 -9.81 -7.60 -9.84
N ARG A 117 -9.37 -8.00 -11.03
CA ARG A 117 -9.99 -9.10 -11.77
C ARG A 117 -9.75 -10.41 -11.04
N ARG A 118 -10.82 -11.19 -10.82
CA ARG A 118 -10.72 -12.55 -10.28
C ARG A 118 -9.88 -13.43 -11.20
N ASN A 119 -9.03 -14.27 -10.61
CA ASN A 119 -8.19 -15.16 -11.38
C ASN A 119 -9.01 -16.35 -11.87
N LYS A 120 -9.07 -16.56 -13.19
CA LYS A 120 -9.83 -17.67 -13.78
C LYS A 120 -9.12 -19.02 -13.68
N LYS A 121 -7.80 -19.02 -13.41
CA LYS A 121 -7.01 -20.23 -13.23
C LYS A 121 -6.98 -20.62 -11.76
N LYS A 122 -7.91 -21.48 -11.36
CA LYS A 122 -7.99 -22.09 -10.02
C LYS A 122 -7.32 -23.48 -10.03
N LYS A 123 -6.77 -23.94 -8.91
CA LYS A 123 -6.19 -25.30 -8.79
C LYS A 123 -7.26 -26.40 -8.78
N GLY A 124 -8.48 -26.04 -8.39
CA GLY A 124 -9.63 -26.93 -8.28
C GLY A 124 -9.75 -27.65 -6.94
N ASP A 125 -8.87 -27.37 -5.99
CA ASP A 125 -8.86 -27.97 -4.65
C ASP A 125 -9.33 -26.97 -3.57
N TYR A 126 -9.24 -27.36 -2.29
CA TYR A 126 -9.68 -26.51 -1.18
C TYR A 126 -8.72 -25.34 -0.90
N THR A 127 -7.48 -25.37 -1.42
CA THR A 127 -6.50 -24.30 -1.19
C THR A 127 -6.84 -23.02 -1.94
N ASP A 128 -7.70 -23.12 -2.97
CA ASP A 128 -8.24 -21.97 -3.69
C ASP A 128 -9.10 -21.08 -2.78
N GLU A 129 -9.68 -21.61 -1.70
CA GLU A 129 -10.55 -20.86 -0.78
C GLU A 129 -9.76 -19.98 0.22
N ASN A 130 -8.42 -20.05 0.21
CA ASN A 130 -7.57 -19.29 1.13
C ASN A 130 -7.24 -17.87 0.65
N SER A 131 -7.69 -17.48 -0.56
CA SER A 131 -7.43 -16.16 -1.13
C SER A 131 -8.66 -15.66 -1.87
N ALA A 132 -9.04 -14.40 -1.65
CA ALA A 132 -10.12 -13.74 -2.37
C ALA A 132 -9.94 -13.75 -3.90
N THR A 133 -8.69 -13.91 -4.37
CA THR A 133 -8.38 -13.98 -5.81
C THR A 133 -8.83 -15.29 -6.47
N THR A 134 -8.99 -16.36 -5.68
CA THR A 134 -9.28 -17.72 -6.14
C THR A 134 -10.51 -18.35 -5.48
N GLU A 135 -11.00 -17.80 -4.37
CA GLU A 135 -12.14 -18.34 -3.63
C GLU A 135 -13.38 -18.49 -4.51
N SER A 136 -14.25 -19.42 -4.16
CA SER A 136 -15.51 -19.66 -4.85
C SER A 136 -16.52 -18.56 -4.51
N ASP A 137 -17.16 -17.98 -5.53
CA ASP A 137 -18.36 -17.16 -5.26
C ASP A 137 -19.55 -18.06 -4.89
N ILE A 138 -20.64 -17.44 -4.44
CA ILE A 138 -21.81 -18.19 -3.97
C ILE A 138 -22.41 -19.11 -5.06
N GLU A 139 -22.35 -18.72 -6.33
CA GLU A 139 -22.86 -19.54 -7.42
C GLU A 139 -21.93 -20.74 -7.70
N GLU A 140 -20.62 -20.51 -7.69
CA GLU A 140 -19.59 -21.56 -7.79
C GLU A 140 -19.70 -22.54 -6.62
N THR A 141 -19.90 -22.05 -5.39
CA THR A 141 -20.13 -22.89 -4.21
C THR A 141 -21.39 -23.74 -4.37
N LEU A 142 -22.52 -23.13 -4.77
CA LEU A 142 -23.77 -23.87 -4.98
C LEU A 142 -23.65 -24.93 -6.08
N LYS A 143 -22.95 -24.61 -7.18
CA LYS A 143 -22.64 -25.58 -8.25
C LYS A 143 -21.81 -26.75 -7.72
N ARG A 144 -20.75 -26.48 -6.96
CA ARG A 144 -19.90 -27.53 -6.33
C ARG A 144 -20.70 -28.41 -5.36
N LEU A 145 -21.62 -27.82 -4.57
CA LEU A 145 -22.51 -28.58 -3.69
C LEU A 145 -23.44 -29.54 -4.47
N VAL A 146 -23.99 -29.10 -5.59
CA VAL A 146 -24.95 -29.90 -6.38
C VAL A 146 -24.24 -30.93 -7.26
N VAL A 147 -23.16 -30.54 -7.95
CA VAL A 147 -22.47 -31.38 -8.94
C VAL A 147 -21.50 -32.35 -8.26
N ASP A 148 -20.61 -31.84 -7.40
CA ASP A 148 -19.52 -32.65 -6.84
C ASP A 148 -19.98 -33.38 -5.57
N LEU A 149 -20.72 -32.70 -4.68
CA LEU A 149 -21.22 -33.28 -3.43
C LEU A 149 -22.63 -33.90 -3.53
N LYS A 150 -23.24 -33.88 -4.72
CA LYS A 150 -24.55 -34.48 -5.03
C LYS A 150 -25.67 -34.09 -4.05
N LYS A 151 -25.64 -32.84 -3.54
CA LYS A 151 -26.70 -32.31 -2.67
C LYS A 151 -27.93 -31.93 -3.49
N SER A 152 -29.13 -32.21 -2.98
CA SER A 152 -30.36 -31.85 -3.65
C SER A 152 -30.76 -30.40 -3.38
N LEU A 153 -31.21 -29.70 -4.42
CA LEU A 153 -31.89 -28.41 -4.29
C LEU A 153 -33.27 -28.68 -3.67
N LYS A 154 -33.43 -28.45 -2.37
CA LYS A 154 -34.77 -28.40 -1.77
C LYS A 154 -35.47 -27.15 -2.29
N LYS A 155 -36.57 -27.33 -3.02
CA LYS A 155 -37.50 -26.23 -3.33
C LYS A 155 -38.15 -25.79 -2.00
N PHE A 156 -37.98 -24.52 -1.65
CA PHE A 156 -38.75 -23.87 -0.58
C PHE A 156 -40.13 -23.49 -1.10
#